data_AF-A0AAD4FCE5-F1
#
_entry.id   AF-A0AAD4FCE5-F1
#
_cell.length_a   1.000
_cell.length_b   1.000
_cell.length_c   1.000
_cell.angle_alpha   90.00
_cell.angle_beta   90.00
_cell.angle_gamma   90.00
#
_symmetry.space_group_name_H-M   'P 1'
#
loop_
_entity.id
_entity.type
_entity.pdbx_description
1 polymer ?
#
loop_
_entity_poly.entity_id
_entity_poly.type
_entity_poly.pdbx_seq_one_letter_code
_entity_poly.pdbx_strand_id
1 'polypeptide(L)'
;MAPFFYDRNFSQPSNTGNVTQAETPLACPTREACGYFLNATSNNPVLMSGFRVENIADSRHGEALLMRTLTLMTNPSRQPVYGGSINFKHIQHPLLDALIVSSSDSTADGVYEKKIPIVQQCMLSWCVKTFPSFHSNGGYEEQVVETFMNITSAEWPWWTEDHPEIQVTDTEFRANISILPPSMETNANPYGIANDTILDIVVILDGIFHSFLTVANATAQPFIKIRTSAVDNIFFRSVRFSPWLAPNNVTYHMEQMAQAMTNVNSSDAGSKVLITGTAHALETYVAVHWAWLIFPLIMLLLSIIFLVATMMKTSSHSRGDIGTWKTSAMPTLMYGLPSDMQRSIISTTRSGGVSHRGSRKVRIRLLPKQAWRVSGQFQSLPSDPPGFT
;
A
#
# COMPACT_ATOMS: atom_id res chain seq x y z
N MET A 1 -16.67 41.93 -7.85
CA MET A 1 -17.88 41.63 -7.07
C MET A 1 -17.86 40.17 -6.69
N ALA A 2 -17.92 39.85 -5.39
CA ALA A 2 -18.23 38.49 -4.95
C ALA A 2 -19.76 38.35 -4.87
N PRO A 3 -20.33 37.18 -5.16
CA PRO A 3 -21.76 36.97 -4.98
C PRO A 3 -22.04 36.94 -3.47
N PHE A 4 -22.43 38.10 -2.94
CA PHE A 4 -22.83 38.24 -1.55
C PHE A 4 -24.34 37.96 -1.42
N PHE A 5 -24.68 37.13 -0.45
CA PHE A 5 -26.03 36.88 0.03
C PHE A 5 -26.42 38.04 0.94
N TYR A 6 -27.51 38.75 0.67
CA TYR A 6 -27.92 39.94 1.45
C TYR A 6 -29.17 39.70 2.29
N ASP A 7 -29.08 40.03 3.59
CA ASP A 7 -30.21 40.11 4.51
C ASP A 7 -30.87 41.49 4.44
N ARG A 8 -32.19 41.53 4.62
CA ARG A 8 -33.06 42.70 4.54
C ARG A 8 -32.91 43.67 5.73
N ASN A 9 -31.97 43.40 6.66
CA ASN A 9 -31.78 44.18 7.88
C ASN A 9 -30.42 44.90 8.03
N PHE A 10 -29.66 45.12 6.94
CA PHE A 10 -28.56 46.14 6.89
C PHE A 10 -27.57 46.15 8.10
N SER A 11 -27.30 45.04 8.78
CA SER A 11 -26.26 45.00 9.82
C SER A 11 -24.93 44.51 9.23
N GLN A 12 -23.90 45.33 9.43
CA GLN A 12 -22.52 45.18 8.96
C GLN A 12 -21.86 43.83 9.36
N PRO A 13 -20.78 43.41 8.65
CA PRO A 13 -20.03 42.20 9.01
C PRO A 13 -19.39 42.34 10.40
N SER A 14 -19.74 41.43 11.30
CA SER A 14 -18.99 41.20 12.54
C SER A 14 -17.80 40.30 12.24
N ASN A 15 -16.60 40.87 12.27
CA ASN A 15 -15.36 40.08 12.27
C ASN A 15 -15.29 39.24 13.54
N THR A 16 -15.51 37.93 13.41
CA THR A 16 -15.25 36.98 14.49
C THR A 16 -14.63 35.70 13.90
N GLY A 17 -13.29 35.63 13.91
CA GLY A 17 -12.48 34.42 13.97
C GLY A 17 -12.58 33.39 12.82
N ASN A 18 -11.55 33.37 11.95
CA ASN A 18 -10.99 32.25 11.16
C ASN A 18 -11.88 31.17 10.48
N VAL A 19 -13.20 31.33 10.37
CA VAL A 19 -14.05 30.50 9.49
C VAL A 19 -15.06 31.40 8.80
N THR A 20 -14.96 31.53 7.47
CA THR A 20 -15.94 32.26 6.66
C THR A 20 -17.23 31.46 6.54
N GLN A 21 -18.12 31.59 7.52
CA GLN A 21 -19.48 31.06 7.50
C GLN A 21 -20.40 32.16 6.92
N ALA A 22 -21.03 31.90 5.77
CA ALA A 22 -22.01 32.80 5.19
C ALA A 22 -23.36 32.61 5.90
N GLU A 23 -23.74 33.54 6.76
CA GLU A 23 -25.10 33.60 7.31
C GLU A 23 -26.07 33.99 6.20
N THR A 24 -27.06 33.13 5.94
CA THR A 24 -27.99 33.25 4.81
C THR A 24 -29.35 33.78 5.29
N PRO A 25 -29.96 34.74 4.58
CA PRO A 25 -31.22 35.35 4.99
C PRO A 25 -32.45 34.55 4.51
N LEU A 26 -33.46 34.53 5.38
CA LEU A 26 -34.79 33.99 5.10
C LEU A 26 -35.60 35.05 4.35
N ALA A 27 -35.73 34.92 3.03
CA ALA A 27 -36.62 35.77 2.24
C ALA A 27 -37.79 34.91 1.72
N CYS A 28 -39.02 35.38 1.82
CA CYS A 28 -40.16 34.85 1.03
C CYS A 28 -40.57 35.95 0.03
N PRO A 29 -39.86 36.12 -1.11
CA PRO A 29 -40.07 37.26 -2.01
C PRO A 29 -41.19 37.01 -3.02
N THR A 30 -41.54 35.76 -3.28
CA THR A 30 -42.57 35.34 -4.23
C THR A 30 -43.68 34.61 -3.50
N ARG A 31 -44.93 34.90 -3.84
CA ARG A 31 -46.16 34.45 -3.13
C ARG A 31 -46.36 32.91 -3.07
N GLU A 32 -45.40 32.11 -3.53
CA GLU A 32 -45.52 30.67 -3.71
C GLU A 32 -44.43 29.85 -3.00
N ALA A 33 -43.33 30.44 -2.51
CA ALA A 33 -42.26 29.67 -1.86
C ALA A 33 -41.56 30.42 -0.71
N CYS A 34 -41.14 29.67 0.30
CA CYS A 34 -40.38 30.18 1.45
C CYS A 34 -39.09 29.38 1.65
N GLY A 35 -37.99 30.08 1.91
CA GLY A 35 -36.70 29.45 2.18
C GLY A 35 -35.51 30.37 1.97
N TYR A 36 -34.40 29.76 1.59
CA TYR A 36 -33.10 30.39 1.35
C TYR A 36 -32.90 30.61 -0.14
N PHE A 37 -32.62 31.85 -0.51
CA PHE A 37 -32.46 32.27 -1.90
C PHE A 37 -31.05 32.78 -2.18
N LEU A 38 -30.50 32.41 -3.33
CA LEU A 38 -29.34 33.05 -3.91
C LEU A 38 -29.78 34.32 -4.63
N ASN A 39 -29.03 35.42 -4.40
CA ASN A 39 -29.31 36.74 -4.94
C ASN A 39 -30.77 37.20 -4.70
N ALA A 40 -31.21 37.08 -3.43
CA ALA A 40 -32.60 37.28 -3.01
C ALA A 40 -33.18 38.68 -3.33
N THR A 41 -32.33 39.70 -3.44
CA THR A 41 -32.71 41.09 -3.74
C THR A 41 -32.74 41.40 -5.24
N SER A 42 -32.37 40.44 -6.10
CA SER A 42 -32.42 40.63 -7.55
C SER A 42 -33.84 40.44 -8.09
N ASN A 43 -34.03 40.83 -9.36
CA ASN A 43 -35.28 40.61 -10.07
C ASN A 43 -35.59 39.11 -10.29
N ASN A 44 -34.58 38.23 -10.21
CA ASN A 44 -34.69 36.79 -10.46
C ASN A 44 -34.02 35.99 -9.32
N PRO A 45 -34.61 35.97 -8.11
CA PRO A 45 -34.03 35.23 -6.98
C PRO A 45 -34.14 33.71 -7.20
N VAL A 46 -33.11 32.98 -6.79
CA VAL A 46 -33.02 31.52 -7.04
C VAL A 46 -33.13 30.77 -5.71
N LEU A 47 -34.23 30.04 -5.49
CA LEU A 47 -34.46 29.26 -4.27
C LEU A 47 -33.45 28.11 -4.15
N MET A 48 -32.56 28.12 -3.18
CA MET A 48 -31.54 27.08 -2.99
C MET A 48 -31.96 25.99 -2.02
N SER A 49 -32.82 26.32 -1.05
CA SER A 49 -33.43 25.39 -0.10
C SER A 49 -34.73 26.01 0.41
N GLY A 50 -35.80 25.24 0.56
CA GLY A 50 -37.09 25.78 1.01
C GLY A 50 -38.28 24.96 0.57
N PHE A 51 -39.49 25.47 0.76
CA PHE A 51 -40.72 24.77 0.43
C PHE A 51 -41.74 25.67 -0.24
N ARG A 52 -42.63 25.05 -1.03
CA ARG A 52 -43.77 25.74 -1.63
C ARG A 52 -44.83 26.04 -0.56
N VAL A 53 -45.46 27.20 -0.61
CA VAL A 53 -46.57 27.59 0.28
C VAL A 53 -47.88 27.39 -0.49
N GLU A 54 -48.70 26.42 -0.09
CA GLU A 54 -49.94 26.08 -0.82
C GLU A 54 -51.12 26.98 -0.44
N ASN A 55 -51.24 27.34 0.84
CA ASN A 55 -52.26 28.28 1.31
C ASN A 55 -51.72 29.12 2.48
N ILE A 56 -51.75 30.44 2.33
CA ILE A 56 -51.25 31.40 3.33
C ILE A 56 -52.05 31.32 4.64
N ALA A 57 -53.35 31.00 4.54
CA ALA A 57 -54.24 30.93 5.70
C ALA A 57 -53.97 29.73 6.62
N ASP A 58 -53.57 28.59 6.05
CA ASP A 58 -53.45 27.31 6.78
C ASP A 58 -52.00 26.96 7.14
N SER A 59 -51.01 27.78 6.74
CA SER A 59 -49.58 27.48 6.91
C SER A 59 -49.18 26.08 6.39
N ARG A 60 -49.92 25.54 5.41
CA ARG A 60 -49.65 24.20 4.88
C ARG A 60 -48.40 24.25 4.01
N HIS A 61 -47.41 23.49 4.45
CA HIS A 61 -46.19 23.26 3.70
C HIS A 61 -46.49 22.36 2.50
N GLY A 62 -46.09 22.80 1.32
CA GLY A 62 -46.08 22.00 0.10
C GLY A 62 -44.75 21.27 -0.08
N GLU A 63 -44.42 21.04 -1.34
CA GLU A 63 -43.19 20.38 -1.75
C GLU A 63 -41.94 21.09 -1.22
N ALA A 64 -41.04 20.33 -0.59
CA ALA A 64 -39.76 20.79 -0.05
C ALA A 64 -38.60 20.49 -1.03
N LEU A 65 -37.70 21.45 -1.17
CA LEU A 65 -36.44 21.38 -1.90
C LEU A 65 -35.33 20.94 -0.94
N LEU A 66 -34.95 19.67 -1.02
CA LEU A 66 -33.92 19.06 -0.16
C LEU A 66 -32.50 19.32 -0.66
N MET A 67 -32.32 19.41 -1.98
CA MET A 67 -31.03 19.70 -2.58
C MET A 67 -31.19 20.45 -3.91
N ARG A 68 -30.26 21.34 -4.21
CA ARG A 68 -30.11 21.99 -5.51
C ARG A 68 -28.63 22.03 -5.88
N THR A 69 -28.33 21.59 -7.09
CA THR A 69 -27.06 21.91 -7.76
C THR A 69 -27.32 23.08 -8.72
N LEU A 70 -26.44 24.08 -8.69
CA LEU A 70 -26.52 25.25 -9.56
C LEU A 70 -25.14 25.56 -10.13
N THR A 71 -25.00 25.42 -11.44
CA THR A 71 -23.81 25.86 -12.17
C THR A 71 -23.67 27.40 -12.11
N LEU A 72 -22.44 27.89 -11.96
CA LEU A 72 -22.11 29.33 -12.03
C LEU A 72 -21.90 29.81 -13.47
N MET A 73 -22.38 29.03 -14.43
CA MET A 73 -22.34 29.28 -15.87
C MET A 73 -23.72 29.01 -16.47
N THR A 74 -24.14 29.84 -17.43
CA THR A 74 -25.38 29.61 -18.18
C THR A 74 -25.21 28.44 -19.15
N ASN A 75 -26.29 27.70 -19.35
CA ASN A 75 -26.41 26.66 -20.35
C ASN A 75 -27.54 27.06 -21.31
N PRO A 76 -27.31 27.10 -22.65
CA PRO A 76 -26.08 26.74 -23.36
C PRO A 76 -25.06 27.88 -23.53
N SER A 77 -25.43 29.14 -23.29
CA SER A 77 -24.64 30.31 -23.71
C SER A 77 -23.28 30.52 -23.00
N ARG A 78 -22.88 29.68 -22.04
CA ARG A 78 -21.59 29.74 -21.35
C ARG A 78 -21.23 31.14 -20.80
N GLN A 79 -22.20 31.87 -20.27
CA GLN A 79 -21.94 33.15 -19.62
C GLN A 79 -21.83 32.96 -18.09
N PRO A 80 -20.90 33.66 -17.42
CA PRO A 80 -20.76 33.57 -15.97
C PRO A 80 -22.01 34.14 -15.29
N VAL A 81 -22.59 33.36 -14.38
CA VAL A 81 -23.71 33.79 -13.55
C VAL A 81 -23.17 34.35 -12.24
N TYR A 82 -23.77 35.43 -11.73
CA TYR A 82 -23.39 36.04 -10.44
C TYR A 82 -21.91 36.51 -10.34
N GLY A 83 -21.28 36.82 -11.48
CA GLY A 83 -19.87 37.20 -11.52
C GLY A 83 -18.90 36.03 -11.59
N GLY A 84 -19.39 34.81 -11.82
CA GLY A 84 -18.60 33.60 -12.04
C GLY A 84 -18.19 32.92 -10.73
N SER A 85 -17.07 32.20 -10.77
CA SER A 85 -16.55 31.45 -9.62
C SER A 85 -16.39 32.29 -8.37
N ILE A 86 -16.73 31.73 -7.20
CA ILE A 86 -16.53 32.41 -5.91
C ILE A 86 -15.10 32.21 -5.41
N ASN A 87 -14.72 30.95 -5.16
CA ASN A 87 -13.42 30.57 -4.57
C ASN A 87 -12.36 30.18 -5.62
N PHE A 88 -12.78 29.77 -6.83
CA PHE A 88 -11.90 29.20 -7.85
C PHE A 88 -11.64 30.14 -9.04
N LYS A 89 -11.66 31.46 -8.80
CA LYS A 89 -11.45 32.49 -9.85
C LYS A 89 -10.12 32.38 -10.59
N HIS A 90 -9.13 31.77 -9.95
CA HIS A 90 -7.79 31.56 -10.50
C HIS A 90 -7.70 30.34 -11.42
N ILE A 91 -8.71 29.47 -11.41
CA ILE A 91 -8.76 28.28 -12.27
C ILE A 91 -9.37 28.68 -13.60
N GLN A 92 -8.62 28.44 -14.66
CA GLN A 92 -9.12 28.63 -16.02
C GLN A 92 -9.82 27.37 -16.52
N HIS A 93 -10.84 27.58 -17.34
CA HIS A 93 -11.59 26.53 -18.04
C HIS A 93 -12.03 25.35 -17.14
N PRO A 94 -12.71 25.61 -16.00
CA PRO A 94 -13.26 24.52 -15.21
C PRO A 94 -14.29 23.74 -16.03
N LEU A 95 -14.23 22.41 -15.94
CA LEU A 95 -15.25 21.51 -16.47
C LEU A 95 -16.58 21.67 -15.75
N LEU A 96 -16.51 21.94 -14.45
CA LEU A 96 -17.64 22.22 -13.60
C LEU A 96 -17.26 23.32 -12.62
N ASP A 97 -18.15 24.28 -12.44
CA ASP A 97 -18.15 25.17 -11.28
C ASP A 97 -19.60 25.33 -10.82
N ALA A 98 -19.93 24.71 -9.69
CA ALA A 98 -21.30 24.64 -9.21
C ALA A 98 -21.41 24.79 -7.69
N LEU A 99 -22.51 25.39 -7.27
CA LEU A 99 -22.97 25.39 -5.88
C LEU A 99 -23.85 24.17 -5.67
N ILE A 100 -23.48 23.36 -4.68
CA ILE A 100 -24.25 22.22 -4.21
C ILE A 100 -24.82 22.61 -2.85
N VAL A 101 -26.14 22.74 -2.81
CA VAL A 101 -26.87 23.14 -1.62
C VAL A 101 -27.75 21.99 -1.17
N SER A 102 -27.69 21.62 0.10
CA SER A 102 -28.54 20.59 0.69
C SER A 102 -29.11 21.01 2.03
N SER A 103 -30.26 20.45 2.38
CA SER A 103 -30.79 20.51 3.74
C SER A 103 -29.81 19.87 4.73
N SER A 104 -29.64 20.47 5.92
CA SER A 104 -28.63 20.05 6.90
C SER A 104 -28.78 18.59 7.32
N ASP A 105 -30.02 18.13 7.44
CA ASP A 105 -30.36 16.83 8.01
C ASP A 105 -30.89 15.87 6.93
N SER A 106 -30.87 16.25 5.65
CA SER A 106 -31.52 15.57 4.51
C SER A 106 -33.04 15.36 4.60
N THR A 107 -33.71 15.94 5.59
CA THR A 107 -35.15 15.76 5.85
C THR A 107 -35.99 16.94 5.39
N ALA A 108 -37.24 16.65 5.01
CA ALA A 108 -38.22 17.69 4.72
C ALA A 108 -38.52 18.55 5.97
N ASP A 109 -38.57 17.91 7.14
CA ASP A 109 -38.83 18.59 8.41
C ASP A 109 -37.79 19.67 8.69
N GLY A 110 -36.51 19.39 8.45
CA GLY A 110 -35.46 20.41 8.58
C GLY A 110 -35.65 21.61 7.65
N VAL A 111 -36.19 21.37 6.44
CA VAL A 111 -36.53 22.44 5.49
C VAL A 111 -37.76 23.23 5.96
N TYR A 112 -38.79 22.55 6.48
CA TYR A 112 -40.00 23.19 7.02
C TYR A 112 -39.72 24.02 8.29
N GLU A 113 -38.82 23.53 9.13
CA GLU A 113 -38.27 24.21 10.31
C GLU A 113 -37.33 25.37 9.94
N LYS A 114 -37.01 25.55 8.65
CA LYS A 114 -36.10 26.59 8.15
C LYS A 114 -34.71 26.48 8.77
N LYS A 115 -34.18 25.26 8.89
CA LYS A 115 -32.78 25.05 9.25
C LYS A 115 -31.88 25.56 8.13
N ILE A 116 -30.74 26.14 8.53
CA ILE A 116 -29.75 26.67 7.60
C ILE A 116 -29.22 25.52 6.72
N PRO A 117 -29.25 25.65 5.39
CA PRO A 117 -28.75 24.62 4.50
C PRO A 117 -27.21 24.61 4.46
N ILE A 118 -26.65 23.46 4.08
CA ILE A 118 -25.22 23.32 3.84
C ILE A 118 -24.95 23.67 2.37
N VAL A 119 -24.01 24.58 2.15
CA VAL A 119 -23.61 25.07 0.82
C VAL A 119 -22.15 24.73 0.60
N GLN A 120 -21.85 24.14 -0.54
CA GLN A 120 -20.48 23.84 -0.97
C GLN A 120 -20.30 24.28 -2.42
N GLN A 121 -19.22 25.02 -2.70
CA GLN A 121 -18.80 25.25 -4.07
C GLN A 121 -17.87 24.12 -4.48
N CYS A 122 -18.22 23.40 -5.54
CA CYS A 122 -17.41 22.35 -6.10
C CYS A 122 -16.93 22.76 -7.50
N MET A 123 -15.67 22.47 -7.77
CA MET A 123 -15.05 22.72 -9.06
C MET A 123 -14.37 21.45 -9.55
N LEU A 124 -14.54 21.13 -10.84
CA LEU A 124 -13.76 20.12 -11.54
C LEU A 124 -12.95 20.80 -12.63
N SER A 125 -11.68 20.45 -12.74
CA SER A 125 -10.79 20.93 -13.78
C SER A 125 -9.72 19.88 -14.09
N TRP A 126 -9.07 20.02 -15.24
CA TRP A 126 -7.96 19.18 -15.63
C TRP A 126 -6.70 19.52 -14.83
N CYS A 127 -5.98 18.49 -14.41
CA CYS A 127 -4.72 18.60 -13.69
C CYS A 127 -3.77 17.49 -14.14
N VAL A 128 -2.47 17.70 -13.90
CA VAL A 128 -1.44 16.67 -14.08
C VAL A 128 -1.08 16.14 -12.71
N LYS A 129 -1.20 14.82 -12.53
CA LYS A 129 -0.81 14.15 -11.29
C LYS A 129 0.50 13.39 -11.51
N THR A 130 1.43 13.55 -10.58
CA THR A 130 2.68 12.77 -10.54
C THR A 130 2.55 11.70 -9.47
N PHE A 131 2.82 10.45 -9.81
CA PHE A 131 2.81 9.33 -8.87
C PHE A 131 3.95 8.36 -9.20
N PRO A 132 4.68 7.83 -8.19
CA PRO A 132 5.54 6.67 -8.38
C PRO A 132 4.67 5.43 -8.54
N SER A 133 5.02 4.63 -9.54
CA SER A 133 4.40 3.33 -9.79
C SER A 133 5.27 2.23 -9.20
N PHE A 134 4.73 1.46 -8.26
CA PHE A 134 5.41 0.32 -7.67
C PHE A 134 4.72 -0.97 -8.10
N HIS A 135 5.51 -1.93 -8.57
CA HIS A 135 5.03 -3.26 -8.91
C HIS A 135 5.74 -4.31 -8.05
N SER A 136 5.02 -4.98 -7.16
CA SER A 136 5.57 -6.04 -6.31
C SER A 136 4.60 -7.20 -6.16
N ASN A 137 5.08 -8.44 -6.29
CA ASN A 137 4.29 -9.68 -6.16
C ASN A 137 2.97 -9.71 -6.97
N GLY A 138 2.93 -9.07 -8.14
CA GLY A 138 1.73 -8.98 -8.99
C GLY A 138 0.70 -7.94 -8.54
N GLY A 139 1.01 -7.15 -7.51
CA GLY A 139 0.30 -5.94 -7.12
C GLY A 139 0.90 -4.71 -7.80
N TYR A 140 0.02 -3.77 -8.16
CA TYR A 140 0.36 -2.47 -8.71
C TYR A 140 -0.15 -1.38 -7.78
N GLU A 141 0.73 -0.50 -7.33
CA GLU A 141 0.41 0.58 -6.41
C GLU A 141 0.90 1.92 -6.98
N GLU A 142 0.00 2.89 -7.03
CA GLU A 142 0.27 4.27 -7.42
C GLU A 142 -0.23 5.19 -6.31
N GLN A 143 0.66 6.06 -5.83
CA GLN A 143 0.29 7.07 -4.85
C GLN A 143 0.54 8.46 -5.44
N VAL A 144 -0.46 9.33 -5.43
CA VAL A 144 -0.30 10.71 -5.92
C VAL A 144 0.69 11.45 -5.01
N VAL A 145 1.81 11.87 -5.58
CA VAL A 145 2.85 12.67 -4.92
C VAL A 145 2.64 14.16 -5.17
N GLU A 146 2.28 14.52 -6.40
CA GLU A 146 2.10 15.92 -6.80
C GLU A 146 0.86 16.06 -7.68
N THR A 147 0.18 17.20 -7.58
CA THR A 147 -0.90 17.60 -8.48
C THR A 147 -0.65 19.02 -8.94
N PHE A 148 -0.48 19.20 -10.25
CA PHE A 148 -0.29 20.49 -10.89
C PHE A 148 -1.54 20.90 -11.67
N MET A 149 -2.02 22.12 -11.40
CA MET A 149 -3.12 22.75 -12.13
C MET A 149 -2.61 23.98 -12.85
N ASN A 150 -3.01 24.14 -14.12
CA ASN A 150 -2.66 25.34 -14.88
C ASN A 150 -3.55 26.52 -14.43
N ILE A 151 -2.93 27.52 -13.80
CA ILE A 151 -3.58 28.75 -13.34
C ILE A 151 -3.24 29.96 -14.21
N THR A 152 -2.58 29.74 -15.35
CA THR A 152 -2.17 30.80 -16.26
C THR A 152 -3.40 31.42 -16.91
N SER A 153 -3.52 32.74 -16.88
CA SER A 153 -4.63 33.45 -17.51
C SER A 153 -4.67 33.17 -19.01
N ALA A 154 -5.83 32.77 -19.51
CA ALA A 154 -6.08 32.48 -20.92
C ALA A 154 -7.30 33.27 -21.41
N GLU A 155 -7.44 33.41 -22.72
CA GLU A 155 -8.63 34.00 -23.35
C GLU A 155 -9.85 33.08 -23.14
N TRP A 156 -11.05 33.67 -23.15
CA TRP A 156 -12.28 32.91 -23.03
C TRP A 156 -12.44 31.93 -24.20
N PRO A 157 -12.50 30.60 -23.97
CA PRO A 157 -12.34 29.60 -25.02
C PRO A 157 -13.68 29.19 -25.66
N TRP A 158 -14.79 29.64 -25.10
CA TRP A 158 -16.12 29.24 -25.52
C TRP A 158 -16.64 30.21 -26.57
N TRP A 159 -17.14 29.64 -27.66
CA TRP A 159 -17.90 30.35 -28.67
C TRP A 159 -19.33 29.83 -28.68
N THR A 160 -20.29 30.73 -28.71
CA THR A 160 -21.72 30.38 -28.72
C THR A 160 -22.48 31.25 -29.70
N GLU A 161 -23.31 30.65 -30.53
CA GLU A 161 -24.20 31.33 -31.47
C GLU A 161 -25.64 30.83 -31.30
N ASP A 162 -26.58 31.75 -31.14
CA ASP A 162 -27.99 31.42 -30.93
C ASP A 162 -28.77 31.51 -32.25
N HIS A 163 -29.45 30.43 -32.61
CA HIS A 163 -30.26 30.32 -33.82
C HIS A 163 -31.75 30.23 -33.42
N PRO A 164 -32.42 31.38 -33.20
CA PRO A 164 -33.78 31.42 -32.67
C PRO A 164 -34.81 30.79 -33.63
N GLU A 165 -34.53 30.76 -34.93
CA GLU A 165 -35.42 30.19 -35.95
C GLU A 165 -35.62 28.68 -35.79
N ILE A 166 -34.58 27.98 -35.32
CA ILE A 166 -34.58 26.52 -35.13
C ILE A 166 -34.52 26.12 -33.64
N GLN A 167 -34.53 27.09 -32.73
CA GLN A 167 -34.42 26.89 -31.27
C GLN A 167 -33.18 26.08 -30.86
N VAL A 168 -32.05 26.35 -31.51
CA VAL A 168 -30.76 25.71 -31.23
C VAL A 168 -29.73 26.79 -30.92
N THR A 169 -28.86 26.51 -29.94
CA THR A 169 -27.67 27.32 -29.70
C THR A 169 -26.45 26.45 -29.94
N ASP A 170 -25.61 26.86 -30.89
CA ASP A 170 -24.34 26.20 -31.17
C ASP A 170 -23.33 26.61 -30.09
N THR A 171 -22.57 25.64 -29.60
CA THR A 171 -21.59 25.84 -28.53
C THR A 171 -20.33 25.07 -28.87
N GLU A 172 -19.21 25.78 -28.97
CA GLU A 172 -17.90 25.22 -29.28
C GLU A 172 -16.90 25.57 -28.19
N PHE A 173 -16.04 24.61 -27.86
CA PHE A 173 -14.80 24.86 -27.13
C PHE A 173 -13.67 24.99 -28.14
N ARG A 174 -13.02 26.15 -28.24
CA ARG A 174 -12.01 26.44 -29.28
C ARG A 174 -10.56 26.37 -28.80
N ALA A 175 -10.33 26.24 -27.50
CA ALA A 175 -8.99 26.10 -26.96
C ALA A 175 -8.56 24.62 -26.93
N ASN A 176 -7.26 24.38 -27.13
CA ASN A 176 -6.66 23.09 -26.81
C ASN A 176 -6.06 23.19 -25.41
N ILE A 177 -6.44 22.27 -24.51
CA ILE A 177 -5.85 22.22 -23.18
C ILE A 177 -4.50 21.51 -23.29
N SER A 178 -3.44 22.26 -23.02
CA SER A 178 -2.09 21.73 -22.87
C SER A 178 -1.51 22.21 -21.53
N ILE A 179 -1.01 21.26 -20.75
CA ILE A 179 -0.49 21.47 -19.40
C ILE A 179 0.92 20.92 -19.37
N LEU A 180 1.89 21.81 -19.13
CA LEU A 180 3.29 21.46 -18.91
C LEU A 180 3.62 21.74 -17.43
N PRO A 181 3.79 20.70 -16.59
CA PRO A 181 4.16 20.91 -15.21
C PRO A 181 5.61 21.46 -15.12
N PRO A 182 5.93 22.32 -14.13
CA PRO A 182 7.27 22.90 -13.96
C PRO A 182 8.38 21.87 -13.73
N SER A 183 8.02 20.66 -13.31
CA SER A 183 8.93 19.53 -13.10
C SER A 183 9.43 18.89 -14.40
N MET A 184 8.86 19.25 -15.55
CA MET A 184 9.29 18.74 -16.86
C MET A 184 10.26 19.68 -17.58
N GLU A 185 11.12 19.08 -18.39
CA GLU A 185 11.98 19.82 -19.31
C GLU A 185 11.13 20.61 -20.34
N THR A 186 11.60 21.79 -20.73
CA THR A 186 10.89 22.69 -21.65
C THR A 186 10.64 22.11 -23.05
N ASN A 187 11.36 21.05 -23.43
CA ASN A 187 11.21 20.36 -24.71
C ASN A 187 10.30 19.12 -24.64
N ALA A 188 9.73 18.82 -23.47
CA ALA A 188 8.81 17.70 -23.31
C ALA A 188 7.45 18.01 -23.96
N ASN A 189 6.79 16.97 -24.48
CA ASN A 189 5.43 17.10 -24.99
C ASN A 189 4.48 17.42 -23.83
N PRO A 190 3.64 18.46 -23.94
CA PRO A 190 2.69 18.78 -22.88
C PRO A 190 1.60 17.72 -22.78
N TYR A 191 1.05 17.56 -21.58
CA TYR A 191 -0.16 16.77 -21.37
C TYR A 191 -1.36 17.54 -21.86
N GLY A 192 -2.21 16.93 -22.68
CA GLY A 192 -3.35 17.65 -23.22
C GLY A 192 -4.53 16.76 -23.52
N ILE A 193 -5.67 17.42 -23.66
CA ILE A 193 -6.96 16.82 -24.03
C ILE A 193 -7.53 17.64 -25.18
N ALA A 194 -8.16 16.95 -26.13
CA ALA A 194 -8.80 17.59 -27.28
C ALA A 194 -9.99 18.46 -26.85
N ASN A 195 -10.24 19.50 -27.62
CA ASN A 195 -11.36 20.42 -27.43
C ASN A 195 -12.72 19.71 -27.45
N ASP A 196 -12.92 18.74 -28.34
CA ASP A 196 -14.17 17.97 -28.45
C ASP A 196 -14.46 17.17 -27.17
N THR A 197 -13.44 16.55 -26.58
CA THR A 197 -13.58 15.81 -25.31
C THR A 197 -14.05 16.70 -24.16
N ILE A 198 -13.61 17.96 -24.15
CA ILE A 198 -14.04 18.94 -23.14
C ILE A 198 -15.51 19.27 -23.34
N LEU A 199 -15.92 19.57 -24.58
CA LEU A 199 -17.32 19.86 -24.89
C LEU A 199 -18.24 18.70 -24.48
N ASP A 200 -17.89 17.47 -24.86
CA ASP A 200 -18.66 16.26 -24.51
C ASP A 200 -18.85 16.09 -23.01
N ILE A 201 -17.77 16.27 -22.24
CA ILE A 201 -17.81 16.14 -20.78
C ILE A 201 -18.66 17.25 -20.15
N VAL A 202 -18.46 18.50 -20.56
CA VAL A 202 -19.18 19.62 -19.94
C VAL A 202 -20.68 19.56 -20.25
N VAL A 203 -21.07 19.16 -21.47
CA VAL A 203 -22.49 18.97 -21.81
C VAL A 203 -23.17 17.95 -20.89
N ILE A 204 -22.48 16.85 -20.56
CA ILE A 204 -22.99 15.86 -19.60
C ILE A 204 -23.08 16.45 -18.20
N LEU A 205 -22.05 17.17 -17.75
CA LEU A 205 -22.01 17.79 -16.43
C LEU A 205 -23.12 18.85 -16.27
N ASP A 206 -23.39 19.65 -17.29
CA ASP A 206 -24.48 20.63 -17.25
C ASP A 206 -25.86 19.95 -17.07
N GLY A 207 -26.05 18.77 -17.66
CA GLY A 207 -27.25 17.97 -17.47
C GLY A 207 -27.39 17.44 -16.03
N ILE A 208 -26.29 17.22 -15.32
CA ILE A 208 -26.29 16.70 -13.94
C ILE A 208 -26.41 17.84 -12.93
N PHE A 209 -25.61 18.90 -13.09
CA PHE A 209 -25.38 19.96 -12.09
C PHE A 209 -26.34 21.16 -12.19
N HIS A 210 -27.40 21.01 -12.99
CA HIS A 210 -28.56 21.91 -13.00
C HIS A 210 -29.83 21.21 -12.47
N SER A 211 -29.64 20.23 -11.58
CA SER A 211 -30.72 19.40 -11.01
C SER A 211 -31.14 19.85 -9.60
N PHE A 212 -32.34 19.42 -9.20
CA PHE A 212 -32.89 19.67 -7.87
C PHE A 212 -33.61 18.43 -7.35
N LEU A 213 -33.48 18.19 -6.06
CA LEU A 213 -34.12 17.09 -5.36
C LEU A 213 -35.25 17.62 -4.48
N THR A 214 -36.46 17.16 -4.73
CA THR A 214 -37.64 17.61 -4.00
C THR A 214 -38.42 16.44 -3.40
N VAL A 215 -39.22 16.75 -2.38
CA VAL A 215 -40.09 15.79 -1.71
C VAL A 215 -41.44 16.43 -1.42
N ALA A 216 -42.52 15.71 -1.70
CA ALA A 216 -43.88 16.24 -1.55
C ALA A 216 -44.28 16.47 -0.08
N ASN A 217 -43.85 15.60 0.82
CA ASN A 217 -44.03 15.69 2.27
C ASN A 217 -42.96 14.85 3.00
N ALA A 218 -42.86 14.93 4.33
CA ALA A 218 -41.82 14.24 5.11
C ALA A 218 -41.73 12.72 4.92
N THR A 219 -42.82 12.08 4.47
CA THR A 219 -42.90 10.62 4.25
C THR A 219 -42.82 10.19 2.79
N ALA A 220 -42.86 11.13 1.85
CA ALA A 220 -42.92 10.84 0.43
C ALA A 220 -41.55 10.45 -0.13
N GLN A 221 -41.55 9.70 -1.23
CA GLN A 221 -40.31 9.39 -1.94
C GLN A 221 -39.75 10.65 -2.62
N PRO A 222 -38.44 10.90 -2.55
CA PRO A 222 -37.85 12.07 -3.18
C PRO A 222 -37.66 11.87 -4.69
N PHE A 223 -37.81 12.96 -5.44
CA PHE A 223 -37.65 13.00 -6.89
C PHE A 223 -36.56 13.97 -7.27
N ILE A 224 -35.61 13.49 -8.09
CA ILE A 224 -34.69 14.39 -8.78
C ILE A 224 -35.39 14.93 -10.02
N LYS A 225 -35.31 16.24 -10.18
CA LYS A 225 -35.85 17.01 -11.29
C LYS A 225 -34.67 17.56 -12.07
N ILE A 226 -34.61 17.19 -13.34
CA ILE A 226 -33.52 17.56 -14.23
C ILE A 226 -34.13 18.40 -15.33
N ARG A 227 -33.62 19.62 -15.46
CA ARG A 227 -33.93 20.47 -16.62
C ARG A 227 -32.83 20.24 -17.64
N THR A 228 -33.17 19.60 -18.75
CA THR A 228 -32.25 19.47 -19.89
C THR A 228 -32.12 20.82 -20.62
N SER A 229 -31.19 20.93 -21.56
CA SER A 229 -31.07 22.09 -22.45
C SER A 229 -32.37 22.40 -23.24
N ALA A 230 -33.25 21.41 -23.40
CA ALA A 230 -34.61 21.63 -23.91
C ALA A 230 -35.47 22.41 -22.91
N VAL A 231 -35.98 23.57 -23.32
CA VAL A 231 -36.69 24.54 -22.47
C VAL A 231 -37.98 23.97 -21.87
N ASP A 232 -38.63 23.05 -22.59
CA ASP A 232 -39.98 22.55 -22.30
C ASP A 232 -40.03 21.15 -21.67
N ASN A 233 -38.89 20.44 -21.61
CA ASN A 233 -38.83 19.06 -21.12
C ASN A 233 -38.14 19.00 -19.75
N ILE A 234 -38.91 18.65 -18.72
CA ILE A 234 -38.40 18.38 -17.38
C ILE A 234 -38.50 16.88 -17.12
N PHE A 235 -37.37 16.26 -16.77
CA PHE A 235 -37.33 14.85 -16.39
C PHE A 235 -37.41 14.71 -14.88
N PHE A 236 -38.21 13.75 -14.44
CA PHE A 236 -38.39 13.41 -13.04
C PHE A 236 -37.99 11.96 -12.83
N ARG A 237 -37.15 11.70 -11.82
CA ARG A 237 -36.76 10.33 -11.46
C ARG A 237 -36.83 10.15 -9.96
N SER A 238 -37.51 9.10 -9.51
CA SER A 238 -37.48 8.72 -8.09
C SER A 238 -36.08 8.25 -7.72
N VAL A 239 -35.54 8.75 -6.62
CA VAL A 239 -34.22 8.32 -6.12
C VAL A 239 -34.34 7.77 -4.70
N ARG A 240 -33.47 6.82 -4.37
CA ARG A 240 -33.35 6.29 -2.99
C ARG A 240 -32.18 6.91 -2.25
N PHE A 241 -31.18 7.38 -2.99
CA PHE A 241 -29.94 7.91 -2.46
C PHE A 241 -29.47 9.06 -3.36
N SER A 242 -28.93 10.10 -2.75
CA SER A 242 -28.28 11.21 -3.44
C SER A 242 -26.97 11.51 -2.72
N PRO A 243 -25.81 11.42 -3.40
CA PRO A 243 -24.52 11.73 -2.79
C PRO A 243 -24.37 13.22 -2.44
N TRP A 244 -25.23 14.06 -2.99
CA TRP A 244 -25.25 15.51 -2.85
C TRP A 244 -25.99 16.02 -1.60
N LEU A 245 -26.65 15.12 -0.86
CA LEU A 245 -27.34 15.45 0.39
C LEU A 245 -26.40 15.30 1.59
N ALA A 246 -26.41 16.25 2.52
CA ALA A 246 -25.81 16.06 3.84
C ALA A 246 -26.48 14.88 4.59
N PRO A 247 -25.78 14.14 5.45
CA PRO A 247 -24.38 14.31 5.86
C PRO A 247 -23.37 13.60 4.94
N ASN A 248 -23.73 13.24 3.71
CA ASN A 248 -22.78 12.57 2.81
C ASN A 248 -21.59 13.47 2.48
N ASN A 249 -20.43 12.86 2.29
CA ASN A 249 -19.20 13.57 1.93
C ASN A 249 -19.18 13.87 0.42
N VAL A 250 -19.70 15.04 0.06
CA VAL A 250 -19.72 15.54 -1.32
C VAL A 250 -18.30 15.68 -1.88
N THR A 251 -17.32 16.13 -1.08
CA THR A 251 -15.93 16.24 -1.51
C THR A 251 -15.37 14.88 -1.94
N TYR A 252 -15.59 13.85 -1.12
CA TYR A 252 -15.19 12.48 -1.47
C TYR A 252 -15.89 11.99 -2.74
N HIS A 253 -17.17 12.29 -2.91
CA HIS A 253 -17.89 11.90 -4.13
C HIS A 253 -17.35 12.61 -5.38
N MET A 254 -17.01 13.91 -5.28
CA MET A 254 -16.37 14.66 -6.36
C MET A 254 -14.98 14.10 -6.70
N GLU A 255 -14.19 13.70 -5.71
CA GLU A 255 -12.90 13.02 -5.90
C GLU A 255 -13.07 11.69 -6.65
N GLN A 256 -14.07 10.88 -6.26
CA GLN A 256 -14.38 9.60 -6.93
C GLN A 256 -14.85 9.82 -8.38
N MET A 257 -15.65 10.85 -8.63
CA MET A 257 -16.06 11.25 -9.98
C MET A 257 -14.83 11.64 -10.82
N ALA A 258 -13.95 12.48 -10.28
CA ALA A 258 -12.71 12.88 -10.97
C ALA A 258 -11.81 11.66 -11.27
N GLN A 259 -11.63 10.75 -10.31
CA GLN A 259 -10.84 9.54 -10.49
C GLN A 259 -11.43 8.61 -11.57
N ALA A 260 -12.76 8.44 -11.58
CA ALA A 260 -13.42 7.66 -12.62
C ALA A 260 -13.23 8.27 -14.02
N MET A 261 -13.37 9.60 -14.14
CA MET A 261 -13.13 10.32 -15.39
C MET A 261 -11.66 10.17 -15.85
N THR A 262 -10.70 10.29 -14.93
CA THR A 262 -9.28 10.07 -15.23
C THR A 262 -9.04 8.65 -15.76
N ASN A 263 -9.58 7.63 -15.08
CA ASN A 263 -9.39 6.24 -15.49
C ASN A 263 -9.94 5.96 -16.89
N VAL A 264 -11.11 6.51 -17.22
CA VAL A 264 -11.70 6.38 -18.56
C VAL A 264 -10.79 7.03 -19.60
N ASN A 265 -10.41 8.30 -19.39
CA ASN A 265 -9.59 9.04 -20.35
C ASN A 265 -8.20 8.42 -20.54
N SER A 266 -7.56 7.93 -19.48
CA SER A 266 -6.24 7.29 -19.57
C SER A 266 -6.28 5.88 -20.17
N SER A 267 -7.44 5.22 -20.15
CA SER A 267 -7.58 3.85 -20.67
C SER A 267 -7.81 3.77 -22.18
N ASP A 268 -8.20 4.87 -22.84
CA ASP A 268 -8.54 4.86 -24.26
C ASP A 268 -7.35 4.41 -25.14
N ALA A 269 -7.55 3.35 -25.91
CA ALA A 269 -6.46 2.75 -26.69
C ALA A 269 -6.12 3.53 -27.96
N GLY A 270 -7.05 4.33 -28.49
CA GLY A 270 -6.89 5.05 -29.76
C GLY A 270 -6.18 6.39 -29.64
N SER A 271 -6.26 7.04 -28.48
CA SER A 271 -5.76 8.41 -28.27
C SER A 271 -4.73 8.56 -27.14
N LYS A 272 -4.42 7.49 -26.40
CA LYS A 272 -3.38 7.56 -25.36
C LYS A 272 -1.97 7.61 -25.93
N VAL A 273 -1.13 8.42 -25.29
CA VAL A 273 0.31 8.42 -25.53
C VAL A 273 1.00 7.79 -24.32
N LEU A 274 1.80 6.74 -24.58
CA LEU A 274 2.62 6.13 -23.54
C LEU A 274 3.85 6.99 -23.29
N ILE A 275 4.09 7.31 -22.03
CA ILE A 275 5.27 8.05 -21.61
C ILE A 275 6.34 7.05 -21.20
N THR A 276 7.53 7.24 -21.73
CA THR A 276 8.68 6.41 -21.37
C THR A 276 9.23 6.89 -20.03
N GLY A 277 9.33 5.97 -19.07
CA GLY A 277 9.90 6.23 -17.75
C GLY A 277 10.99 5.22 -17.41
N THR A 278 11.87 5.57 -16.48
CA THR A 278 12.89 4.65 -15.96
C THR A 278 12.29 3.80 -14.84
N ALA A 279 12.23 2.49 -15.04
CA ALA A 279 11.82 1.54 -14.01
C ALA A 279 13.05 0.97 -13.30
N HIS A 280 13.03 0.95 -11.97
CA HIS A 280 14.05 0.31 -11.15
C HIS A 280 13.54 -1.05 -10.66
N ALA A 281 14.39 -2.08 -10.73
CA ALA A 281 14.12 -3.40 -10.19
C ALA A 281 14.96 -3.63 -8.93
N LEU A 282 14.38 -4.30 -7.93
CA LEU A 282 15.09 -4.64 -6.71
C LEU A 282 15.97 -5.87 -6.96
N GLU A 283 17.28 -5.69 -7.00
CA GLU A 283 18.25 -6.78 -7.16
C GLU A 283 18.79 -7.22 -5.80
N THR A 284 18.71 -8.52 -5.51
CA THR A 284 19.29 -9.10 -4.29
C THR A 284 20.77 -9.37 -4.49
N TYR A 285 21.63 -8.57 -3.87
CA TYR A 285 23.07 -8.81 -3.83
C TYR A 285 23.43 -9.70 -2.63
N VAL A 286 23.94 -10.90 -2.88
CA VAL A 286 24.41 -11.81 -1.83
C VAL A 286 25.93 -11.65 -1.66
N ALA A 287 26.34 -11.02 -0.56
CA ALA A 287 27.74 -10.96 -0.17
C ALA A 287 28.14 -12.26 0.54
N VAL A 288 28.86 -13.14 -0.15
CA VAL A 288 29.39 -14.37 0.45
C VAL A 288 30.66 -14.06 1.23
N HIS A 289 30.57 -14.10 2.55
CA HIS A 289 31.72 -13.93 3.44
C HIS A 289 32.49 -15.24 3.58
N TRP A 290 33.53 -15.44 2.75
CA TRP A 290 34.38 -16.64 2.77
C TRP A 290 35.13 -16.86 4.09
N ALA A 291 35.28 -15.83 4.93
CA ALA A 291 35.93 -15.92 6.24
C ALA A 291 35.25 -16.95 7.17
N TRP A 292 33.94 -17.17 7.02
CA TRP A 292 33.20 -18.18 7.79
C TRP A 292 33.59 -19.63 7.43
N LEU A 293 34.20 -19.87 6.27
CA LEU A 293 34.70 -21.19 5.89
C LEU A 293 36.05 -21.53 6.53
N ILE A 294 36.75 -20.56 7.11
CA ILE A 294 38.05 -20.79 7.76
C ILE A 294 37.90 -21.73 8.96
N PHE A 295 36.88 -21.51 9.79
CA PHE A 295 36.64 -22.34 10.98
C PHE A 295 36.40 -23.83 10.65
N PRO A 296 35.44 -24.22 9.77
CA PRO A 296 35.24 -25.62 9.43
C PRO A 296 36.45 -26.24 8.70
N LEU A 297 37.18 -25.47 7.88
CA LEU A 297 38.41 -25.95 7.24
C LEU A 297 39.54 -26.23 8.25
N ILE A 298 39.73 -25.36 9.24
CA ILE A 298 40.71 -25.57 10.31
C ILE A 298 40.33 -26.78 11.16
N MET A 299 39.05 -26.94 11.52
CA MET A 299 38.57 -28.11 12.27
C MET A 299 38.83 -29.41 11.50
N LEU A 300 38.56 -29.42 10.20
CA LEU A 300 38.83 -30.56 9.33
C LEU A 300 40.34 -30.87 9.29
N LEU A 301 41.19 -29.86 9.12
CA LEU A 301 42.65 -30.02 9.12
C LEU A 301 43.16 -30.61 10.45
N LEU A 302 42.70 -30.06 11.59
CA LEU A 302 43.08 -30.54 12.91
C LEU A 302 42.64 -31.99 13.15
N SER A 303 41.46 -32.38 12.66
CA SER A 303 40.99 -33.77 12.74
C SER A 303 41.88 -34.75 11.97
N ILE A 304 42.35 -34.36 10.79
CA ILE A 304 43.29 -35.15 9.98
C ILE A 304 44.63 -35.28 10.69
N ILE A 305 45.17 -34.18 11.21
CA ILE A 305 46.44 -34.18 11.95
C ILE A 305 46.33 -35.08 13.19
N PHE A 306 45.24 -34.97 13.95
CA PHE A 306 45.00 -35.80 15.12
C PHE A 306 44.94 -37.29 14.76
N LEU A 307 44.26 -37.64 13.67
CA LEU A 307 44.17 -39.02 13.19
C LEU A 307 45.54 -39.58 12.82
N VAL A 308 46.35 -38.83 12.06
CA VAL A 308 47.72 -39.23 11.67
C VAL A 308 48.60 -39.39 12.90
N ALA A 309 48.56 -38.44 13.85
CA ALA A 309 49.32 -38.51 15.08
C ALA A 309 48.94 -39.73 15.92
N THR A 310 47.66 -40.07 15.99
CA THR A 310 47.17 -41.25 16.71
C THR A 310 47.66 -42.54 16.05
N MET A 311 47.67 -42.61 14.72
CA MET A 311 48.20 -43.75 13.96
C MET A 311 49.71 -43.91 14.16
N MET A 312 50.47 -42.82 14.12
CA MET A 312 51.92 -42.83 14.36
C MET A 312 52.26 -43.21 15.80
N LYS A 313 51.56 -42.67 16.80
CA LYS A 313 51.80 -43.00 18.21
C LYS A 313 51.47 -44.46 18.51
N THR A 314 50.37 -44.97 17.96
CA THR A 314 49.96 -46.37 18.12
C THR A 314 50.94 -47.31 17.42
N SER A 315 51.44 -46.97 16.23
CA SER A 315 52.43 -47.79 15.51
C SER A 315 53.83 -47.72 16.10
N SER A 316 54.24 -46.58 16.65
CA SER A 316 55.56 -46.38 17.28
C SER A 316 55.68 -47.15 18.61
N HIS A 317 54.63 -47.17 19.44
CA HIS A 317 54.59 -47.98 20.67
C HIS A 317 54.57 -49.50 20.43
N SER A 318 54.39 -49.96 19.19
CA SER A 318 54.38 -51.39 18.84
C SER A 318 55.77 -51.97 18.53
N ARG A 319 56.84 -51.16 18.56
CA ARG A 319 58.21 -51.61 18.24
C ARG A 319 59.12 -51.91 19.45
N GLY A 320 58.62 -51.76 20.69
CA GLY A 320 59.40 -52.04 21.89
C GLY A 320 58.56 -52.74 22.96
N ASP A 321 58.56 -54.07 22.93
CA ASP A 321 58.31 -54.97 24.08
C ASP A 321 57.05 -54.73 24.95
N ILE A 322 55.93 -54.32 24.35
CA ILE A 322 54.62 -54.39 25.02
C ILE A 322 53.95 -55.67 24.55
N GLY A 323 54.31 -56.78 25.20
CA GLY A 323 53.52 -58.00 25.18
C GLY A 323 52.06 -57.67 25.48
N THR A 324 51.15 -58.28 24.76
CA THR A 324 49.70 -58.13 24.95
C THR A 324 49.29 -58.74 26.29
N TRP A 325 49.53 -58.03 27.39
CA TRP A 325 49.02 -58.35 28.71
C TRP A 325 47.51 -58.08 28.72
N LYS A 326 46.72 -59.04 28.24
CA LYS A 326 45.29 -59.10 28.59
C LYS A 326 45.20 -59.50 30.05
N THR A 327 44.81 -58.56 30.90
CA THR A 327 44.65 -58.70 32.37
C THR A 327 43.77 -59.88 32.79
N SER A 328 42.94 -60.41 31.89
CA SER A 328 42.04 -61.53 32.14
C SER A 328 42.70 -62.93 32.21
N ALA A 329 43.96 -63.10 31.78
CA ALA A 329 44.62 -64.42 31.75
C ALA A 329 45.63 -64.67 32.89
N MET A 330 45.90 -63.66 33.72
CA MET A 330 46.96 -63.71 34.74
C MET A 330 46.64 -64.59 35.96
N PRO A 331 45.41 -64.62 36.51
CA PRO A 331 45.11 -65.44 37.68
C PRO A 331 45.20 -66.95 37.36
N THR A 332 44.75 -67.37 36.18
CA THR A 332 44.68 -68.78 35.79
C THR A 332 46.06 -69.40 35.56
N LEU A 333 47.03 -68.61 35.08
CA LEU A 333 48.42 -69.05 34.95
C LEU A 333 49.15 -69.05 36.29
N MET A 334 48.94 -68.06 37.16
CA MET A 334 49.64 -68.03 38.46
C MET A 334 49.16 -69.13 39.42
N TYR A 335 47.85 -69.40 39.51
CA TYR A 335 47.33 -70.40 40.45
C TYR A 335 47.43 -71.86 39.97
N GLY A 336 47.80 -72.09 38.70
CA GLY A 336 47.92 -73.43 38.11
C GLY A 336 49.30 -74.10 38.23
N LEU A 337 50.33 -73.42 38.76
CA LEU A 337 51.69 -73.97 38.90
C LEU A 337 51.93 -74.57 40.31
N PRO A 338 52.75 -75.65 40.42
CA PRO A 338 53.16 -76.21 41.71
C PRO A 338 53.90 -75.19 42.59
N SER A 339 53.73 -75.28 43.92
CA SER A 339 54.23 -74.32 44.94
C SER A 339 55.70 -73.96 44.82
N ASP A 340 56.51 -74.90 44.36
CA ASP A 340 57.96 -74.78 44.38
C ASP A 340 58.45 -73.89 43.23
N MET A 341 57.70 -73.86 42.12
CA MET A 341 57.94 -72.95 40.99
C MET A 341 57.30 -71.57 41.17
N GLN A 342 56.16 -71.48 41.87
CA GLN A 342 55.63 -70.18 42.29
C GLN A 342 56.65 -69.43 43.16
N ARG A 343 57.28 -70.13 44.12
CA ARG A 343 58.33 -69.56 44.97
C ARG A 343 59.57 -69.17 44.17
N SER A 344 59.99 -69.95 43.17
CA SER A 344 61.14 -69.57 42.35
C SER A 344 60.88 -68.30 41.53
N ILE A 345 59.69 -68.16 40.94
CA ILE A 345 59.32 -66.97 40.15
C ILE A 345 59.22 -65.72 41.04
N ILE A 346 58.62 -65.84 42.23
CA ILE A 346 58.51 -64.76 43.22
C ILE A 346 59.90 -64.40 43.82
N SER A 347 60.83 -65.35 43.89
CA SER A 347 62.20 -65.10 44.36
C SER A 347 63.07 -64.37 43.32
N THR A 348 62.85 -64.60 42.01
CA THR A 348 63.53 -63.86 40.93
C THR A 348 63.09 -62.40 40.81
N THR A 349 61.93 -62.03 41.33
CA THR A 349 61.46 -60.63 41.34
C THR A 349 61.92 -59.82 42.56
N ARG A 350 62.57 -60.46 43.56
CA ARG A 350 63.04 -59.77 44.78
C ARG A 350 64.53 -59.46 44.83
N SER A 351 65.32 -59.89 43.85
CA SER A 351 66.75 -59.56 43.74
C SER A 351 66.98 -58.55 42.61
N GLY A 352 66.95 -57.26 42.96
CA GLY A 352 67.38 -56.18 42.09
C GLY A 352 68.89 -56.26 41.85
N GLY A 353 69.30 -56.65 40.65
CA GLY A 353 70.71 -56.72 40.28
C GLY A 353 70.90 -57.53 39.00
N VAL A 354 71.20 -56.82 37.91
CA VAL A 354 71.38 -57.34 36.56
C VAL A 354 72.41 -58.48 36.54
N SER A 355 71.94 -59.68 36.18
CA SER A 355 72.77 -60.71 35.56
C SER A 355 72.00 -61.26 34.37
N HIS A 356 72.45 -60.90 33.16
CA HIS A 356 72.05 -61.54 31.92
C HIS A 356 72.56 -63.00 31.94
N ARG A 357 71.82 -63.88 32.59
CA ARG A 357 71.94 -65.33 32.42
C ARG A 357 70.64 -65.85 31.82
N GLY A 358 70.79 -66.50 30.68
CA GLY A 358 69.74 -66.85 29.74
C GLY A 358 68.47 -67.41 30.35
N SER A 359 67.34 -66.95 29.81
CA SER A 359 66.01 -67.47 30.10
C SER A 359 65.99 -68.99 29.91
N ARG A 360 65.81 -69.71 31.01
CA ARG A 360 65.64 -71.16 31.00
C ARG A 360 64.22 -71.44 30.52
N LYS A 361 64.12 -71.92 29.27
CA LYS A 361 62.86 -72.22 28.59
C LYS A 361 62.18 -73.42 29.25
N VAL A 362 61.23 -73.16 30.14
CA VAL A 362 60.37 -74.18 30.73
C VAL A 362 59.22 -74.47 29.75
N ARG A 363 59.18 -75.69 29.20
CA ARG A 363 58.04 -76.15 28.39
C ARG A 363 57.06 -76.88 29.30
N ILE A 364 55.84 -76.38 29.35
CA ILE A 364 54.73 -76.98 30.09
C ILE A 364 53.79 -77.64 29.06
N ARG A 365 53.38 -78.88 29.30
CA ARG A 365 52.34 -79.55 28.51
C ARG A 365 51.23 -80.05 29.45
N LEU A 366 49.99 -79.78 29.07
CA LEU A 366 48.81 -80.35 29.71
C LEU A 366 48.41 -81.63 28.98
N LEU A 367 48.31 -82.73 29.72
CA LEU A 367 47.75 -83.98 29.20
C LEU A 367 46.33 -84.15 29.76
N PRO A 368 45.33 -84.46 28.92
CA PRO A 368 43.92 -84.34 29.26
C PRO A 368 43.40 -85.27 30.38
N LYS A 369 44.20 -86.23 30.87
CA LYS A 369 43.80 -87.13 31.98
C LYS A 369 44.80 -87.22 33.14
N GLN A 370 45.92 -86.51 33.07
CA GLN A 370 46.91 -86.41 34.15
C GLN A 370 47.49 -85.00 34.10
N ALA A 371 47.32 -84.24 35.20
CA ALA A 371 47.60 -82.80 35.29
C ALA A 371 49.01 -82.37 34.82
N TRP A 372 49.18 -81.06 34.64
CA TRP A 372 50.35 -80.39 34.05
C TRP A 372 51.70 -81.03 34.42
N ARG A 373 52.52 -81.37 33.41
CA ARG A 373 53.91 -81.79 33.62
C ARG A 373 54.91 -80.87 32.94
N VAL A 374 56.07 -80.79 33.57
CA VAL A 374 57.23 -80.00 33.16
C VAL A 374 58.45 -80.92 33.10
N SER A 375 59.22 -80.89 32.01
CA SER A 375 60.38 -81.80 31.81
C SER A 375 61.62 -81.06 31.32
N GLY A 376 62.79 -81.34 31.93
CA GLY A 376 64.11 -80.98 31.42
C GLY A 376 65.23 -81.61 32.27
N GLN A 377 66.02 -82.52 31.70
CA GLN A 377 67.23 -83.07 32.33
C GLN A 377 68.36 -83.23 31.28
N PHE A 378 69.59 -82.96 31.72
CA PHE A 378 70.83 -82.77 30.95
C PHE A 378 71.54 -84.08 30.57
N GLN A 379 72.22 -84.12 29.41
CA GLN A 379 73.38 -84.98 29.16
C GLN A 379 74.47 -84.20 28.41
N SER A 380 75.65 -84.11 29.01
CA SER A 380 76.92 -83.67 28.40
C SER A 380 77.85 -84.88 28.33
N LEU A 381 78.46 -85.15 27.18
CA LEU A 381 79.58 -86.09 27.06
C LEU A 381 80.88 -85.33 26.67
N PRO A 382 82.06 -85.75 27.16
CA PRO A 382 83.24 -84.91 27.32
C PRO A 382 84.32 -85.08 26.22
N SER A 383 85.25 -84.12 26.22
CA SER A 383 86.51 -84.05 25.45
C SER A 383 87.63 -84.90 26.08
N ASP A 384 88.48 -85.51 25.25
CA ASP A 384 89.75 -86.13 25.66
C ASP A 384 90.96 -85.17 25.48
N PRO A 385 92.09 -85.39 26.23
CA PRO A 385 93.10 -84.39 26.60
C PRO A 385 94.43 -84.47 25.79
N PRO A 386 95.43 -83.59 26.06
CA PRO A 386 96.57 -83.33 25.17
C PRO A 386 97.91 -84.01 25.55
N GLY A 387 98.84 -84.07 24.57
CA GLY A 387 100.29 -84.34 24.71
C GLY A 387 100.82 -85.37 23.68
N PHE A 388 102.02 -85.31 23.09
CA PHE A 388 103.26 -84.54 23.29
C PHE A 388 104.18 -84.68 22.03
N THR A 389 105.18 -83.78 21.97
CA THR A 389 106.31 -83.57 21.00
C THR A 389 106.01 -82.94 19.65
#